data_AF-A0A369JJZ6-F1
#
_entry.id   AF-A0A369JJZ6-F1
#
_cell.length_a   1.000
_cell.length_b   1.000
_cell.length_c   1.000
_cell.angle_alpha   90.00
_cell.angle_beta   90.00
_cell.angle_gamma   90.00
#
_symmetry.space_group_name_H-M   'P 1'
#
loop_
_entity.id
_entity.type
_entity.pdbx_description
1 polymer ?
#
loop_
_entity_poly.entity_id
_entity_poly.type
_entity_poly.pdbx_seq_one_letter_code
_entity_poly.pdbx_strand_id
1 'polypeptide(L)'
;MNSPPFPKITRSWRLFLESEQKENGKTATRSLPIDEQQAMDRLTDDILSEMLLFFSTIEVVAFGQTSQYHQVLCLNHTSRRVYRLLFIHLGRDTDLVVAILRRTRSVIGGSVAMQCGDNSAMWRTENLNIVAPLGALRLWAWLMFVLGYRRADSSVVRGPAINAHCLFQREGRSVTVTESSVPHILPVILSAPCTCAMTYVSTSSIVALYPRMSFDGKCVSRTEMPKELAFIDHRSRGVVFHESTSSWTEPC
;
A
#
# COMPACT_ATOMS: atom_id res chain seq x y z
N MET A 1 24.19 5.85 -9.60
CA MET A 1 23.47 4.56 -9.41
C MET A 1 22.26 4.60 -10.33
N ASN A 2 22.23 3.74 -11.35
CA ASN A 2 21.16 3.73 -12.35
C ASN A 2 19.91 3.05 -11.77
N SER A 3 18.77 3.70 -11.88
CA SER A 3 17.45 3.15 -11.56
C SER A 3 17.16 1.89 -12.40
N PRO A 4 16.42 0.91 -11.86
CA PRO A 4 16.07 -0.29 -12.62
C PRO A 4 15.15 0.05 -13.80
N PRO A 5 15.28 -0.66 -14.94
CA PRO A 5 14.48 -0.37 -16.13
C PRO A 5 13.01 -0.72 -15.91
N PHE A 6 12.12 0.17 -16.35
CA PHE A 6 10.67 0.00 -16.31
C PHE A 6 10.20 -1.19 -17.17
N PRO A 7 9.09 -1.87 -16.81
CA PRO A 7 8.46 -2.84 -17.69
C PRO A 7 7.92 -2.14 -18.94
N LYS A 8 8.32 -2.63 -20.13
CA LYS A 8 7.89 -2.09 -21.42
C LYS A 8 6.38 -2.34 -21.62
N ILE A 9 5.64 -1.28 -21.94
CA ILE A 9 4.24 -1.34 -22.40
C ILE A 9 4.17 -2.30 -23.61
N THR A 10 3.30 -3.30 -23.53
CA THR A 10 3.20 -4.36 -24.55
C THR A 10 2.56 -3.86 -25.84
N ARG A 11 3.08 -4.35 -26.98
CA ARG A 11 2.68 -4.05 -28.38
C ARG A 11 1.17 -4.05 -28.66
N SER A 12 0.39 -4.77 -27.86
CA SER A 12 -1.08 -4.86 -27.96
C SER A 12 -1.81 -3.54 -27.65
N TRP A 13 -1.25 -2.67 -26.80
CA TRP A 13 -1.92 -1.43 -26.39
C TRP A 13 -1.81 -0.32 -27.44
N ARG A 14 -0.72 -0.32 -28.22
CA ARG A 14 -0.48 0.69 -29.27
C ARG A 14 -1.49 0.57 -30.43
N LEU A 15 -1.87 -0.67 -30.77
CA LEU A 15 -2.86 -0.95 -31.82
C LEU A 15 -4.29 -0.53 -31.43
N PHE A 16 -4.60 -0.45 -30.14
CA PHE A 16 -5.92 -0.01 -29.66
C PHE A 16 -6.10 1.50 -29.84
N LEU A 17 -5.11 2.30 -29.44
CA LEU A 17 -5.12 3.76 -29.59
C LEU A 17 -5.15 4.21 -31.06
N GLU A 18 -4.51 3.46 -31.96
CA GLU A 18 -4.53 3.72 -33.41
C GLU A 18 -5.90 3.45 -34.05
N SER A 19 -6.76 2.67 -33.39
CA SER A 19 -8.10 2.35 -33.90
C SER A 19 -9.14 3.43 -33.57
N GLU A 20 -9.06 4.07 -32.39
CA GLU A 20 -9.97 5.17 -32.01
C GLU A 20 -9.70 6.47 -32.78
N GLN A 21 -8.45 6.73 -33.19
CA GLN A 21 -8.13 7.94 -33.96
C GLN A 21 -8.68 7.94 -35.40
N LYS A 22 -9.08 6.79 -35.96
CA LYS A 22 -9.60 6.71 -37.33
C LYS A 22 -11.09 7.06 -37.47
N GLU A 23 -11.86 7.07 -36.39
CA GLU A 23 -13.31 7.37 -36.48
C GLU A 23 -13.66 8.86 -36.37
N ASN A 24 -12.75 9.72 -35.89
CA ASN A 24 -13.02 11.15 -35.72
C ASN A 24 -12.33 12.01 -36.79
N GLY A 25 -12.81 11.93 -38.03
CA GLY A 25 -12.35 12.78 -39.13
C GLY A 25 -13.31 13.93 -39.45
N LYS A 26 -12.88 15.18 -39.20
CA LYS A 26 -12.87 16.32 -40.15
C LYS A 26 -12.77 17.66 -39.40
N THR A 27 -11.57 17.96 -38.92
CA THR A 27 -11.10 19.34 -38.75
C THR A 27 -9.61 19.29 -39.05
N ALA A 28 -9.13 20.13 -39.98
CA ALA A 28 -7.73 20.11 -40.41
C ALA A 28 -6.84 20.76 -39.34
N THR A 29 -6.64 20.07 -38.22
CA THR A 29 -5.57 20.35 -37.28
C THR A 29 -4.27 19.85 -37.88
N ARG A 30 -3.32 20.76 -38.07
CA ARG A 30 -1.96 20.48 -38.53
C ARG A 30 -1.33 19.51 -37.52
N SER A 31 -1.31 18.21 -37.84
CA SER A 31 -0.77 17.19 -36.95
C SER A 31 0.72 17.40 -36.77
N LEU A 32 1.19 17.42 -35.52
CA LEU A 32 2.61 17.48 -35.21
C LEU A 32 3.33 16.27 -35.83
N PRO A 33 4.62 16.42 -36.20
CA PRO A 33 5.48 15.28 -36.52
C PRO A 33 5.39 14.22 -35.42
N ILE A 34 5.41 12.94 -35.80
CA ILE A 34 5.25 11.79 -34.88
C ILE A 34 6.24 11.86 -33.69
N ASP A 35 7.45 12.37 -33.91
CA ASP A 35 8.47 12.50 -32.88
C ASP A 35 8.18 13.63 -31.88
N GLU A 36 7.59 14.74 -32.32
CA GLU A 36 7.19 15.87 -31.46
C GLU A 36 5.98 15.50 -30.60
N GLN A 37 5.01 14.75 -31.17
CA GLN A 37 3.88 14.23 -30.41
C GLN A 37 4.34 13.26 -29.32
N GLN A 38 5.23 12.32 -29.65
CA GLN A 38 5.80 11.41 -28.65
C GLN A 38 6.60 12.12 -27.55
N ALA A 39 7.31 13.20 -27.89
CA ALA A 39 8.03 13.99 -26.90
C ALA A 39 7.07 14.74 -25.96
N MET A 40 5.99 15.31 -26.51
CA MET A 40 4.96 16.01 -25.73
C MET A 40 4.18 15.06 -24.81
N ASP A 41 3.86 13.86 -25.30
CA ASP A 41 3.21 12.82 -24.49
C ASP A 41 4.12 12.42 -23.32
N ARG A 42 5.42 12.19 -23.56
CA ARG A 42 6.39 11.90 -22.47
C ARG A 42 6.52 13.01 -21.45
N LEU A 43 6.60 14.27 -21.91
CA LEU A 43 6.68 15.41 -21.01
C LEU A 43 5.42 15.51 -20.13
N THR A 44 4.26 15.18 -20.70
CA THR A 44 2.99 15.14 -19.98
C THR A 44 2.99 14.00 -18.95
N ASP A 45 3.44 12.80 -19.31
CA ASP A 45 3.59 11.66 -18.39
C ASP A 45 4.48 12.00 -17.18
N ASP A 46 5.61 12.69 -17.43
CA ASP A 46 6.58 13.07 -16.41
C ASP A 46 5.97 14.12 -15.46
N ILE A 47 5.32 15.16 -16.00
CA ILE A 47 4.65 16.18 -15.18
C ILE A 47 3.55 15.56 -14.32
N LEU A 48 2.69 14.71 -14.90
CA LEU A 48 1.62 14.04 -14.15
C LEU A 48 2.20 13.12 -13.07
N SER A 49 3.27 12.41 -13.36
CA SER A 49 3.95 11.54 -12.40
C SER A 49 4.53 12.32 -11.21
N GLU A 50 5.10 13.50 -11.47
CA GLU A 50 5.59 14.42 -10.43
C GLU A 50 4.44 15.01 -9.62
N MET A 51 3.33 15.41 -10.26
CA MET A 51 2.15 15.90 -9.55
C MET A 51 1.58 14.88 -8.57
N LEU A 52 1.56 13.60 -8.94
CA LEU A 52 1.10 12.52 -8.06
C LEU A 52 1.92 12.41 -6.75
N LEU A 53 3.18 12.89 -6.72
CA LEU A 53 3.98 12.92 -5.48
C LEU A 53 3.41 13.89 -4.44
N PHE A 54 2.64 14.88 -4.86
CA PHE A 54 2.01 15.87 -4.00
C PHE A 54 0.56 15.53 -3.63
N PHE A 55 -0.04 14.54 -4.29
CA PHE A 55 -1.41 14.12 -4.04
C PHE A 55 -1.50 13.24 -2.79
N SER A 56 -2.55 13.43 -1.99
CA SER A 56 -3.04 12.46 -1.02
C SER A 56 -3.51 11.19 -1.72
N THR A 57 -3.63 10.08 -1.00
CA THR A 57 -4.15 8.82 -1.61
C THR A 57 -5.58 8.97 -2.12
N ILE A 58 -6.41 9.79 -1.49
CA ILE A 58 -7.78 10.08 -1.97
C ILE A 58 -7.73 10.81 -3.32
N GLU A 59 -6.85 11.80 -3.45
CA GLU A 59 -6.66 12.54 -4.71
C GLU A 59 -6.09 11.65 -5.82
N VAL A 60 -5.16 10.74 -5.50
CA VAL A 60 -4.65 9.74 -6.45
C VAL A 60 -5.79 8.83 -6.94
N VAL A 61 -6.67 8.38 -6.04
CA VAL A 61 -7.83 7.56 -6.41
C VAL A 61 -8.80 8.35 -7.30
N ALA A 62 -9.14 9.59 -6.91
CA ALA A 62 -10.03 10.45 -7.69
C ALA A 62 -9.45 10.73 -9.09
N PHE A 63 -8.15 11.03 -9.18
CA PHE A 63 -7.46 11.22 -10.45
C PHE A 63 -7.52 9.95 -11.32
N GLY A 64 -7.27 8.78 -10.73
CA GLY A 64 -7.38 7.50 -11.43
C GLY A 64 -8.77 7.20 -11.99
N GLN A 65 -9.84 7.77 -11.42
CA GLN A 65 -11.21 7.55 -11.93
C GLN A 65 -11.53 8.32 -13.20
N THR A 66 -10.70 9.28 -13.60
CA THR A 66 -11.00 10.17 -14.74
C THR A 66 -10.68 9.55 -16.11
N SER A 67 -9.76 8.60 -16.20
CA SER A 67 -9.45 7.88 -17.44
C SER A 67 -8.70 6.56 -17.18
N GLN A 68 -8.74 5.61 -18.11
CA GLN A 68 -7.94 4.38 -18.03
C GLN A 68 -6.44 4.65 -18.00
N TYR A 69 -5.97 5.65 -18.76
CA TYR A 69 -4.58 6.05 -18.76
C TYR A 69 -4.13 6.56 -17.36
N HIS A 70 -4.96 7.37 -16.69
CA HIS A 70 -4.69 7.82 -15.33
C HIS A 70 -4.70 6.67 -14.31
N GLN A 71 -5.53 5.64 -14.48
CA GLN A 71 -5.47 4.43 -13.64
C GLN A 71 -4.09 3.78 -13.69
N VAL A 72 -3.50 3.68 -14.88
CA VAL A 72 -2.15 3.11 -15.07
C VAL A 72 -1.10 3.96 -14.36
N LEU A 73 -1.15 5.28 -14.49
CA LEU A 73 -0.26 6.19 -13.76
C LEU A 73 -0.39 6.03 -12.24
N CYS A 74 -1.62 5.99 -11.72
CA CYS A 74 -1.88 5.81 -10.29
C CYS A 74 -1.38 4.46 -9.76
N LEU A 75 -1.54 3.38 -10.54
CA LEU A 75 -1.03 2.05 -10.19
C LEU A 75 0.51 2.02 -10.14
N ASN A 76 1.16 2.65 -11.11
CA ASN A 76 2.62 2.78 -11.14
C ASN A 76 3.13 3.61 -9.96
N HIS A 77 2.50 4.76 -9.70
CA HIS A 77 2.81 5.62 -8.56
C HIS A 77 2.64 4.88 -7.23
N THR A 78 1.51 4.19 -7.05
CA THR A 78 1.24 3.38 -5.85
C THR A 78 2.30 2.29 -5.67
N SER A 79 2.62 1.54 -6.72
CA SER A 79 3.64 0.49 -6.68
C SER A 79 5.02 1.03 -6.28
N ARG A 80 5.40 2.22 -6.79
CA ARG A 80 6.63 2.90 -6.41
C ARG A 80 6.63 3.30 -4.93
N ARG A 81 5.50 3.79 -4.39
CA ARG A 81 5.35 4.13 -2.96
C ARG A 81 5.54 2.89 -2.08
N VAL A 82 4.84 1.80 -2.39
CA VAL A 82 4.98 0.52 -1.66
C VAL A 82 6.43 0.04 -1.69
N TYR A 83 7.06 0.04 -2.87
CA TYR A 83 8.44 -0.41 -3.03
C TYR A 83 9.41 0.45 -2.23
N ARG A 84 9.29 1.77 -2.29
CA ARG A 84 10.15 2.71 -1.55
C ARG A 84 10.04 2.49 -0.04
N LEU A 85 8.83 2.29 0.48
CA LEU A 85 8.63 2.01 1.90
C LEU A 85 9.24 0.68 2.30
N LEU A 86 8.99 -0.39 1.55
CA LEU A 86 9.63 -1.69 1.81
C LEU A 86 11.16 -1.60 1.74
N PHE A 87 11.71 -0.80 0.83
CA PHE A 87 13.15 -0.58 0.71
C PHE A 87 13.76 0.05 1.97
N ILE A 88 13.04 0.96 2.64
CA ILE A 88 13.49 1.52 3.92
C ILE A 88 13.65 0.41 4.98
N HIS A 89 12.72 -0.55 5.01
CA HIS A 89 12.71 -1.64 6.00
C HIS A 89 13.61 -2.83 5.64
N LEU A 90 13.78 -3.13 4.36
CA LEU A 90 14.35 -4.40 3.89
C LEU A 90 15.60 -4.19 3.02
N GLY A 91 15.85 -2.97 2.55
CA GLY A 91 16.99 -2.64 1.70
C GLY A 91 17.03 -3.50 0.46
N ARG A 92 18.13 -4.22 0.27
CA ARG A 92 18.35 -5.11 -0.89
C ARG A 92 17.40 -6.31 -0.93
N ASP A 93 16.76 -6.64 0.19
CA ASP A 93 15.87 -7.81 0.29
C ASP A 93 14.44 -7.53 -0.23
N THR A 94 14.18 -6.29 -0.66
CA THR A 94 12.83 -5.82 -1.07
C THR A 94 12.23 -6.64 -2.19
N ASP A 95 13.00 -6.96 -3.23
CA ASP A 95 12.49 -7.72 -4.39
C ASP A 95 11.99 -9.11 -3.98
N LEU A 96 12.73 -9.80 -3.10
CA LEU A 96 12.35 -11.11 -2.58
C LEU A 96 11.06 -11.02 -1.77
N VAL A 97 10.93 -9.99 -0.93
CA VAL A 97 9.74 -9.79 -0.10
C VAL A 97 8.53 -9.44 -0.97
N VAL A 98 8.69 -8.59 -1.98
CA VAL A 98 7.63 -8.27 -2.95
C VAL A 98 7.19 -9.52 -3.71
N ALA A 99 8.14 -10.37 -4.13
CA ALA A 99 7.83 -11.64 -4.78
C ALA A 99 7.03 -12.58 -3.86
N ILE A 100 7.40 -12.68 -2.57
CA ILE A 100 6.68 -13.49 -1.59
C ILE A 100 5.30 -12.90 -1.27
N LEU A 101 5.16 -11.58 -1.11
CA LEU A 101 3.86 -10.91 -0.95
C LEU A 101 2.92 -11.27 -2.10
N ARG A 102 3.39 -11.15 -3.35
CA ARG A 102 2.60 -11.49 -4.55
C ARG A 102 2.25 -12.97 -4.59
N ARG A 103 3.23 -13.86 -4.38
CA ARG A 103 3.04 -15.31 -4.43
C ARG A 103 2.04 -15.82 -3.40
N THR A 104 2.12 -15.28 -2.19
CA THR A 104 1.27 -15.70 -1.07
C THR A 104 -0.04 -14.94 -0.98
N ARG A 105 -0.22 -13.88 -1.77
CA ARG A 105 -1.32 -12.92 -1.61
C ARG A 105 -1.39 -12.33 -0.20
N SER A 106 -0.23 -12.21 0.45
CA SER A 106 -0.12 -11.53 1.73
C SER A 106 -0.11 -10.02 1.53
N VAL A 107 -0.45 -9.29 2.58
CA VAL A 107 -0.53 -7.83 2.57
C VAL A 107 0.27 -7.26 3.73
N ILE A 108 0.71 -6.02 3.58
CA ILE A 108 1.33 -5.23 4.64
C ILE A 108 0.20 -4.53 5.39
N GLY A 109 0.24 -4.54 6.73
CA GLY A 109 -0.72 -3.86 7.58
C GLY A 109 -0.06 -2.88 8.55
N GLY A 110 -0.87 -2.34 9.45
CA GLY A 110 -0.41 -1.48 10.55
C GLY A 110 0.23 -0.18 10.08
N SER A 111 1.24 0.27 10.82
CA SER A 111 1.89 1.58 10.62
C SER A 111 2.45 1.81 9.22
N VAL A 112 3.12 0.80 8.64
CA VAL A 112 3.68 0.89 7.28
C VAL A 112 2.58 1.04 6.23
N ALA A 113 1.44 0.35 6.41
CA ALA A 113 0.30 0.48 5.52
C ALA A 113 -0.32 1.90 5.59
N MET A 114 -0.44 2.45 6.80
CA MET A 114 -0.90 3.83 7.00
C MET A 114 0.04 4.85 6.34
N GLN A 115 1.35 4.72 6.56
CA GLN A 115 2.36 5.58 5.93
C GLN A 115 2.35 5.49 4.40
N CYS A 116 1.99 4.32 3.85
CA CYS A 116 1.82 4.16 2.41
C CYS A 116 0.61 4.93 1.86
N GLY A 117 -0.40 5.21 2.69
CA GLY A 117 -1.58 5.96 2.30
C GLY A 117 -1.47 7.47 2.56
N ASP A 118 -0.59 7.91 3.43
CA ASP A 118 -0.41 9.34 3.73
C ASP A 118 0.99 9.82 3.33
N ASN A 119 1.07 10.67 2.30
CA ASN A 119 2.33 11.24 1.84
C ASN A 119 2.93 12.26 2.84
N SER A 120 2.13 12.75 3.79
CA SER A 120 2.58 13.68 4.84
C SER A 120 3.12 12.96 6.08
N ALA A 121 2.95 11.64 6.17
CA ALA A 121 3.40 10.83 7.29
C ALA A 121 4.95 10.72 7.36
N MET A 122 5.58 11.66 8.09
CA MET A 122 7.04 11.72 8.27
C MET A 122 7.60 10.82 9.39
N TRP A 123 6.76 10.05 10.08
CA TRP A 123 7.19 9.26 11.23
C TRP A 123 7.91 7.98 10.79
N ARG A 124 8.88 7.56 11.60
CA ARG A 124 9.65 6.34 11.35
C ARG A 124 8.88 5.12 11.84
N THR A 125 8.77 4.12 10.99
CA THR A 125 8.19 2.83 11.33
C THR A 125 9.31 1.85 11.67
N GLU A 126 9.23 1.22 12.83
CA GLU A 126 10.26 0.27 13.30
C GLU A 126 9.96 -1.18 12.90
N ASN A 127 8.67 -1.46 12.67
CA ASN A 127 8.14 -2.81 12.54
C ASN A 127 7.33 -2.94 11.26
N LEU A 128 7.61 -3.98 10.48
CA LEU A 128 6.82 -4.34 9.30
C LEU A 128 5.79 -5.40 9.70
N ASN A 129 4.50 -5.09 9.55
CA ASN A 129 3.43 -6.04 9.84
C ASN A 129 2.91 -6.66 8.56
N ILE A 130 2.88 -7.99 8.50
CA ILE A 130 2.42 -8.76 7.36
C ILE A 130 1.22 -9.59 7.80
N VAL A 131 0.16 -9.54 7.01
CA VAL A 131 -1.01 -10.41 7.17
C VAL A 131 -1.02 -11.39 6.01
N ALA A 132 -1.03 -12.68 6.32
CA ALA A 132 -0.89 -13.76 5.37
C ALA A 132 -2.12 -14.69 5.40
N PRO A 133 -2.56 -15.27 4.27
CA PRO A 133 -3.61 -16.28 4.28
C PRO A 133 -3.12 -17.60 4.88
N LEU A 134 -4.05 -18.47 5.28
CA LEU A 134 -3.74 -19.79 5.82
C LEU A 134 -2.79 -20.59 4.90
N GLY A 135 -1.71 -21.13 5.46
CA GLY A 135 -0.69 -21.93 4.78
C GLY A 135 0.51 -21.12 4.28
N ALA A 136 0.44 -19.78 4.27
CA ALA A 136 1.53 -18.93 3.79
C ALA A 136 2.64 -18.72 4.84
N LEU A 137 2.37 -18.93 6.13
CA LEU A 137 3.33 -18.64 7.20
C LEU A 137 4.64 -19.41 7.05
N ARG A 138 4.59 -20.68 6.61
CA ARG A 138 5.79 -21.49 6.41
C ARG A 138 6.75 -20.87 5.40
N LEU A 139 6.21 -20.32 4.30
CA LEU A 139 7.02 -19.68 3.27
C LEU A 139 7.61 -18.36 3.76
N TRP A 140 6.82 -17.60 4.54
CA TRP A 140 7.30 -16.40 5.21
C TRP A 140 8.42 -16.69 6.21
N ALA A 141 8.24 -17.69 7.07
CA ALA A 141 9.26 -18.09 8.04
C ALA A 141 10.56 -18.51 7.33
N TRP A 142 10.46 -19.31 6.27
CA TRP A 142 11.63 -19.69 5.45
C TRP A 142 12.33 -18.46 4.87
N LEU A 143 11.59 -17.53 4.25
CA LEU A 143 12.17 -16.29 3.73
C LEU A 143 12.86 -15.51 4.85
N MET A 144 12.22 -15.31 6.00
CA MET A 144 12.79 -14.56 7.12
C MET A 144 14.12 -15.15 7.59
N PHE A 145 14.23 -16.49 7.69
CA PHE A 145 15.49 -17.14 8.02
C PHE A 145 16.57 -16.97 6.94
N VAL A 146 16.20 -17.06 5.66
CA VAL A 146 17.13 -16.80 4.53
C VAL A 146 17.66 -15.36 4.57
N LEU A 147 16.82 -14.41 4.96
CA LEU A 147 17.19 -13.01 5.15
C LEU A 147 17.95 -12.77 6.48
N GLY A 148 18.27 -13.81 7.26
CA GLY A 148 19.02 -13.68 8.50
C GLY A 148 18.23 -13.14 9.68
N TYR A 149 16.89 -13.05 9.59
CA TYR A 149 16.06 -12.79 10.75
C TYR A 149 16.01 -14.01 11.66
N ARG A 150 15.90 -13.76 12.97
CA ARG A 150 15.66 -14.80 13.98
C ARG A 150 14.24 -14.69 14.48
N ARG A 151 13.62 -15.84 14.75
CA ARG A 151 12.33 -15.87 15.43
C ARG A 151 12.54 -15.39 16.87
N ALA A 152 11.75 -14.40 17.29
CA ALA A 152 11.71 -13.93 18.66
C ALA A 152 10.42 -14.43 19.33
N ASP A 153 10.43 -14.46 20.66
CA ASP A 153 9.23 -14.70 21.44
C ASP A 153 8.27 -13.53 21.23
N SER A 154 7.09 -13.81 20.68
CA SER A 154 6.03 -12.82 20.57
C SER A 154 5.06 -12.98 21.73
N SER A 155 4.48 -11.86 22.17
CA SER A 155 3.24 -11.94 22.93
C SER A 155 2.22 -12.69 22.05
N VAL A 156 1.54 -13.67 22.63
CA VAL A 156 0.62 -14.51 21.85
C VAL A 156 -0.59 -13.66 21.48
N VAL A 157 -0.58 -13.11 20.26
CA VAL A 157 -1.76 -12.47 19.68
C VAL A 157 -2.73 -13.60 19.31
N ARG A 158 -3.80 -13.75 20.10
CA ARG A 158 -4.85 -14.75 19.90
C ARG A 158 -6.12 -14.06 19.45
N GLY A 159 -6.80 -14.68 18.50
CA GLY A 159 -8.13 -14.28 18.04
C GLY A 159 -8.71 -15.34 17.12
N PRO A 160 -10.04 -15.42 16.98
CA PRO A 160 -10.69 -16.43 16.13
C PRO A 160 -10.30 -16.31 14.64
N ALA A 161 -9.86 -15.12 14.22
CA ALA A 161 -9.39 -14.84 12.86
C ALA A 161 -7.90 -15.20 12.63
N ILE A 162 -7.14 -15.55 13.69
CA ILE A 162 -5.69 -15.72 13.64
C ILE A 162 -5.35 -17.19 13.88
N ASN A 163 -4.71 -17.84 12.90
CA ASN A 163 -4.17 -19.19 13.04
C ASN A 163 -2.85 -19.18 13.82
N ALA A 164 -1.95 -18.27 13.42
CA ALA A 164 -0.61 -18.22 13.95
C ALA A 164 -0.04 -16.80 13.85
N HIS A 165 0.91 -16.51 14.74
CA HIS A 165 1.56 -15.21 14.82
C HIS A 165 3.04 -15.40 15.13
N CYS A 166 3.91 -14.82 14.31
CA CYS A 166 5.36 -14.94 14.47
C CYS A 166 6.02 -13.57 14.40
N LEU A 167 6.90 -13.29 15.36
CA LEU A 167 7.78 -12.14 15.35
C LEU A 167 9.18 -12.56 14.91
N PHE A 168 9.75 -11.82 13.97
CA PHE A 168 11.09 -12.00 13.44
C PHE A 168 11.90 -10.73 13.69
N GLN A 169 13.15 -10.84 14.12
CA GLN A 169 14.01 -9.70 14.42
C GLN A 169 15.39 -9.81 13.75
N ARG A 170 15.91 -8.66 13.27
CA ARG A 170 17.25 -8.49 12.70
C ARG A 170 17.72 -7.05 12.92
N GLU A 171 18.84 -6.85 13.60
CA GLU A 171 19.50 -5.53 13.73
C GLU A 171 18.57 -4.39 14.17
N GLY A 172 17.74 -4.62 15.20
CA GLY A 172 16.79 -3.63 15.71
C GLY A 172 15.56 -3.39 14.83
N ARG A 173 15.42 -4.11 13.71
CA ARG A 173 14.19 -4.14 12.89
C ARG A 173 13.38 -5.38 13.23
N SER A 174 12.06 -5.26 13.20
CA SER A 174 11.19 -6.42 13.34
C SER A 174 10.19 -6.58 12.20
N VAL A 175 9.87 -7.84 11.91
CA VAL A 175 8.85 -8.24 10.97
C VAL A 175 7.89 -9.16 11.70
N THR A 176 6.63 -8.78 11.73
CA THR A 176 5.56 -9.57 12.31
C THR A 176 4.75 -10.20 11.20
N VAL A 177 4.54 -11.51 11.25
CA VAL A 177 3.70 -12.24 10.30
C VAL A 177 2.52 -12.84 11.05
N THR A 178 1.32 -12.38 10.74
CA THR A 178 0.06 -12.89 11.27
C THR A 178 -0.64 -13.70 10.18
N GLU A 179 -0.85 -14.99 10.43
CA GLU A 179 -1.55 -15.89 9.54
C GLU A 179 -3.04 -15.95 9.88
N SER A 180 -3.87 -15.79 8.85
CA SER A 180 -5.32 -15.94 8.95
C SER A 180 -5.72 -17.38 9.25
N SER A 181 -6.80 -17.56 10.00
CA SER A 181 -7.45 -18.87 10.21
C SER A 181 -8.15 -19.41 8.96
N VAL A 182 -8.27 -18.60 7.90
CA VAL A 182 -8.89 -19.00 6.63
C VAL A 182 -8.00 -18.64 5.43
N PRO A 183 -8.28 -19.17 4.22
CA PRO A 183 -7.48 -18.94 3.00
C PRO A 183 -7.48 -17.49 2.44
N HIS A 184 -7.87 -16.49 3.22
CA HIS A 184 -7.83 -15.08 2.84
C HIS A 184 -7.58 -14.19 4.06
N ILE A 185 -7.06 -12.97 3.83
CA ILE A 185 -6.55 -12.07 4.88
C ILE A 185 -7.64 -11.25 5.60
N LEU A 186 -8.82 -11.12 5.00
CA LEU A 186 -9.86 -10.18 5.46
C LEU A 186 -10.29 -10.36 6.92
N PRO A 187 -10.49 -11.58 7.48
CA PRO A 187 -10.91 -11.74 8.86
C PRO A 187 -9.92 -11.13 9.86
N VAL A 188 -8.61 -11.23 9.58
CA VAL A 188 -7.58 -10.61 10.43
C VAL A 188 -7.72 -9.09 10.38
N ILE A 189 -7.87 -8.51 9.18
CA ILE A 189 -8.04 -7.07 9.00
C ILE A 189 -9.31 -6.55 9.68
N LEU A 190 -10.45 -7.22 9.47
CA LEU A 190 -11.74 -6.85 10.07
C LEU A 190 -11.78 -7.09 11.59
N SER A 191 -10.91 -7.95 12.11
CA SER A 191 -10.73 -8.16 13.55
C SER A 191 -9.80 -7.14 14.20
N ALA A 192 -9.20 -6.22 13.43
CA ALA A 192 -8.31 -5.21 13.98
C ALA A 192 -9.06 -4.35 15.03
N PRO A 193 -8.39 -3.96 16.12
CA PRO A 193 -9.03 -3.29 17.25
C PRO A 193 -9.51 -1.87 16.92
N CYS A 194 -9.01 -1.27 15.84
CA CYS A 194 -9.28 0.12 15.50
C CYS A 194 -9.32 0.35 13.98
N THR A 195 -10.10 1.33 13.53
CA THR A 195 -10.37 1.57 12.10
C THR A 195 -9.11 1.90 11.28
N CYS A 196 -8.18 2.65 11.85
CA CYS A 196 -6.90 2.99 11.22
C CYS A 196 -6.02 1.75 10.95
N ALA A 197 -6.15 0.68 11.76
CA ALA A 197 -5.47 -0.59 11.53
C ALA A 197 -6.15 -1.45 10.44
N MET A 198 -7.30 -1.02 9.92
CA MET A 198 -8.01 -1.66 8.80
C MET A 198 -7.55 -1.12 7.43
N THR A 199 -6.32 -0.59 7.38
CA THR A 199 -5.61 -0.25 6.16
C THR A 199 -4.57 -1.32 5.88
N TYR A 200 -4.54 -1.80 4.64
CA TYR A 200 -3.56 -2.77 4.19
C TYR A 200 -3.10 -2.49 2.77
N VAL A 201 -1.91 -3.00 2.46
CA VAL A 201 -1.20 -2.73 1.21
C VAL A 201 -0.78 -4.04 0.58
N SER A 202 -1.27 -4.31 -0.62
CA SER A 202 -0.76 -5.38 -1.47
C SER A 202 0.39 -4.86 -2.33
N THR A 203 0.96 -5.72 -3.19
CA THR A 203 2.02 -5.28 -4.12
C THR A 203 1.54 -4.29 -5.19
N SER A 204 0.23 -4.10 -5.35
CA SER A 204 -0.35 -3.29 -6.43
C SER A 204 -1.46 -2.36 -5.97
N SER A 205 -1.85 -2.39 -4.71
CA SER A 205 -3.04 -1.70 -4.23
C SER A 205 -2.90 -1.31 -2.76
N ILE A 206 -3.40 -0.12 -2.42
CA ILE A 206 -3.63 0.31 -1.05
C ILE A 206 -5.14 0.20 -0.82
N VAL A 207 -5.56 -0.47 0.24
CA VAL A 207 -6.97 -0.60 0.61
C VAL A 207 -7.14 -0.11 2.03
N ALA A 208 -8.03 0.86 2.22
CA ALA A 208 -8.47 1.33 3.52
C ALA A 208 -9.98 1.13 3.61
N LEU A 209 -10.46 0.46 4.66
CA LEU A 209 -11.90 0.29 4.89
C LEU A 209 -12.57 1.60 5.32
N TYR A 210 -11.80 2.48 5.97
CA TYR A 210 -12.23 3.80 6.44
C TYR A 210 -11.25 4.86 5.93
N PRO A 211 -11.26 5.18 4.62
CA PRO A 211 -10.22 6.00 4.00
C PRO A 211 -10.20 7.43 4.55
N ARG A 212 -11.36 8.07 4.72
CA ARG A 212 -11.44 9.44 5.27
C ARG A 212 -10.85 9.50 6.67
N MET A 213 -11.32 8.63 7.57
CA MET A 213 -10.77 8.57 8.92
C MET A 213 -9.27 8.27 8.94
N SER A 214 -8.83 7.23 8.22
CA SER A 214 -7.45 6.75 8.26
C SER A 214 -6.46 7.82 7.79
N PHE A 215 -6.83 8.61 6.77
CA PHE A 215 -5.97 9.65 6.21
C PHE A 215 -6.14 11.03 6.88
N ASP A 216 -7.25 11.27 7.57
CA ASP A 216 -7.42 12.44 8.45
C ASP A 216 -6.76 12.25 9.83
N GLY A 217 -6.09 11.11 10.05
CA GLY A 217 -5.53 10.77 11.35
C GLY A 217 -6.60 10.54 12.41
N LYS A 218 -7.82 10.14 12.05
CA LYS A 218 -8.88 9.77 13.00
C LYS A 218 -8.98 8.25 13.08
N CYS A 219 -9.21 7.73 14.29
CA CYS A 219 -9.34 6.30 14.50
C CYS A 219 -10.42 6.01 15.53
N VAL A 220 -11.34 5.10 15.23
CA VAL A 220 -12.36 4.66 16.19
C VAL A 220 -11.98 3.28 16.71
N SER A 221 -12.02 3.13 18.03
CA SER A 221 -11.81 1.82 18.66
C SER A 221 -13.08 0.98 18.61
N ARG A 222 -12.94 -0.33 18.42
CA ARG A 222 -14.08 -1.23 18.24
C ARG A 222 -14.78 -1.62 19.54
N THR A 223 -14.01 -1.97 20.57
CA THR A 223 -14.55 -2.57 21.81
C THR A 223 -13.94 -1.98 23.07
N GLU A 224 -12.65 -1.64 23.06
CA GLU A 224 -11.94 -1.12 24.22
C GLU A 224 -10.96 -0.06 23.76
N MET A 225 -10.82 1.04 24.51
CA MET A 225 -9.78 2.00 24.23
C MET A 225 -8.40 1.32 24.27
N PRO A 226 -7.49 1.63 23.32
CA PRO A 226 -6.14 1.11 23.38
C PRO A 226 -5.50 1.42 24.73
N LYS A 227 -4.67 0.50 25.23
CA LYS A 227 -3.86 0.77 26.43
C LYS A 227 -3.06 2.07 26.23
N GLU A 228 -2.81 2.78 27.33
CA GLU A 228 -2.18 4.11 27.33
C GLU A 228 -0.91 4.20 26.46
N LEU A 229 -0.04 3.20 26.50
CA LEU A 229 1.16 3.15 25.65
C LEU A 229 0.84 3.12 24.15
N ALA A 230 -0.16 2.35 23.74
CA ALA A 230 -0.61 2.32 22.35
C ALA A 230 -1.25 3.65 21.96
N PHE A 231 -1.99 4.27 22.88
CA PHE A 231 -2.56 5.60 22.67
C PHE A 231 -1.48 6.66 22.44
N ILE A 232 -0.44 6.69 23.28
CA ILE A 232 0.71 7.62 23.14
C ILE A 232 1.43 7.38 21.82
N ASP A 233 1.72 6.13 21.47
CA ASP A 233 2.39 5.76 20.23
C ASP A 233 1.63 6.24 19.00
N HIS A 234 0.33 5.98 18.93
CA HIS A 234 -0.52 6.44 17.84
C HIS A 234 -0.69 7.97 17.81
N ARG A 235 -0.84 8.63 18.96
CA ARG A 235 -0.92 10.09 19.02
C ARG A 235 0.36 10.77 18.53
N SER A 236 1.53 10.18 18.81
CA SER A 236 2.82 10.66 18.29
C SER A 236 2.90 10.64 16.76
N ARG A 237 2.00 9.88 16.11
CA ARG A 237 1.90 9.71 14.66
C ARG A 237 0.75 10.54 14.06
N GLY A 238 0.17 11.45 14.85
CA GLY A 238 -0.97 12.27 14.43
C GLY A 238 -2.31 11.55 14.45
N VAL A 239 -2.42 10.37 15.07
CA VAL A 239 -3.68 9.63 15.15
C VAL A 239 -4.46 10.02 16.42
N VAL A 240 -5.66 10.57 16.24
CA VAL A 240 -6.64 10.90 17.27
C VAL A 240 -7.63 9.75 17.41
N PHE A 241 -7.73 9.17 18.62
CA PHE A 241 -8.71 8.14 18.91
C PHE A 241 -10.04 8.70 19.36
N HIS A 242 -11.09 8.03 18.93
CA HIS A 242 -12.46 8.28 19.32
C HIS A 242 -13.10 6.97 19.80
N GLU A 243 -13.92 7.03 20.84
CA GLU A 243 -14.67 5.87 21.34
C GLU A 243 -15.86 5.53 20.44
N SER A 244 -16.42 6.56 19.79
CA SER A 244 -17.66 6.47 19.03
C SER A 244 -17.71 7.58 17.97
N THR A 245 -18.45 7.33 16.90
CA THR A 245 -18.80 8.33 15.87
C THR A 245 -20.16 8.99 16.13
N SER A 246 -20.81 8.72 17.27
CA SER A 246 -22.18 9.18 17.57
C SER A 246 -22.36 10.70 17.60
N SER A 247 -21.29 11.46 17.86
CA SER A 247 -21.30 12.92 17.87
C SER A 247 -20.81 13.54 16.56
N TRP A 248 -20.47 12.72 15.56
CA TRP A 248 -19.90 13.22 14.32
C TRP A 248 -20.99 13.74 13.40
N THR A 249 -20.74 14.88 12.76
CA THR A 249 -21.60 15.45 11.73
C THR A 249 -21.27 14.88 10.34
N GLU A 250 -20.17 14.14 10.22
CA GLU A 250 -19.69 13.52 8.99
C GLU A 250 -19.71 11.98 9.11
N PRO A 251 -19.91 11.26 7.99
CA PRO A 251 -19.89 9.81 7.99
C PRO A 251 -18.49 9.24 8.33
N CYS A 252 -18.52 8.09 9.00
CA CYS A 252 -17.38 7.21 9.28
C CYS A 252 -16.75 6.67 7.97
#